data_AF-A0A9D7GSX9-F1
#
_entry.id   AF-A0A9D7GSX9-F1
#
_cell.length_a   1.000
_cell.length_b   1.000
_cell.length_c   1.000
_cell.angle_alpha   90.00
_cell.angle_beta   90.00
_cell.angle_gamma   90.00
#
_symmetry.space_group_name_H-M   'P 1'
#
loop_
_entity.id
_entity.type
_entity.pdbx_description
1 polymer ?
#
loop_
_entity_poly.entity_id
_entity_poly.type
_entity_poly.pdbx_seq_one_letter_code
_entity_poly.pdbx_strand_id
1 'polypeptide(L)'
;MSVRYTIQDMKFYAQAMDGKCLSKEYIDKYSTLTWKCKRGHVFVLPFANVYQGGWCNQCAKDEWREEKLALFQSIAGNKGGKCLSTHYINSVTKLRFQCENGHRWLASPYNVYKGSWCRTCSYRIIASKLKHDGSELKKIAERLGGKLLSENYVNSNTKMRWQCSLGHIWETMPIVVKKGSWCPKCRKTGGAAKRKTGIAIYRQMAEEKGGKLLSETYIDNRTSLTWQCDQGHTWNNTPTHIKRGQWCRQCMNSQSGQKRRTPIAVFVKIAEKRGGKLLSETYDGSHARLTLQCKYGHTWSTTGACIKAGHWCPECGKLTRGDNQRHDISIYQKIAKSLGGKLLSEVYVNALTKLTWQCKNGHIWNTKPSLVKMGRWCPRCAININTDKQRTKINMLRKLAKSRGGKLLSDSYLNAHAPVNWECGKGHVWSAKFVNVRHGTWCPVCSKEKRKKSPVGKR
;
A
#
# COMPACT_ATOMS: atom_id res chain seq x y z
N MET A 1 -21.01 30.95 -32.35
CA MET A 1 -20.21 32.19 -32.25
C MET A 1 -19.72 32.32 -30.82
N SER A 2 -18.40 32.24 -30.56
CA SER A 2 -17.90 32.43 -29.18
C SER A 2 -17.98 33.92 -28.83
N VAL A 3 -18.81 34.28 -27.85
CA VAL A 3 -18.83 35.64 -27.29
C VAL A 3 -17.41 35.96 -26.79
N ARG A 4 -16.78 36.96 -27.41
CA ARG A 4 -15.45 37.43 -26.99
C ARG A 4 -15.66 38.51 -25.94
N TYR A 5 -15.38 38.17 -24.69
CA TYR A 5 -15.38 39.14 -23.60
C TYR A 5 -14.13 40.03 -23.66
N THR A 6 -14.28 41.28 -23.23
CA THR A 6 -13.24 42.31 -23.15
C THR A 6 -12.96 42.68 -21.70
N ILE A 7 -11.87 43.43 -21.44
CA ILE A 7 -11.58 43.95 -20.09
C ILE A 7 -12.66 44.91 -19.58
N GLN A 8 -13.41 45.59 -20.47
CA GLN A 8 -14.52 46.45 -20.07
C GLN A 8 -15.69 45.63 -19.53
N ASP A 9 -15.96 44.46 -20.12
CA ASP A 9 -16.95 43.53 -19.59
C ASP A 9 -16.57 43.07 -18.17
N MET A 10 -15.27 42.80 -17.93
CA MET A 10 -14.79 42.44 -16.58
C MET A 10 -15.02 43.56 -15.56
N LYS A 11 -14.82 44.83 -15.97
CA LYS A 11 -15.07 45.99 -15.09
C LYS A 11 -16.56 46.15 -14.79
N PHE A 12 -17.42 45.95 -15.79
CA PHE A 12 -18.87 45.96 -15.61
C PHE A 12 -19.33 44.85 -14.66
N TYR A 13 -18.84 43.61 -14.85
CA TYR A 13 -19.12 42.49 -13.94
C TYR A 13 -18.65 42.76 -12.52
N ALA A 14 -17.50 43.41 -12.34
CA ALA A 14 -17.02 43.78 -11.02
C ALA A 14 -17.94 44.79 -10.33
N GLN A 15 -18.45 45.79 -11.08
CA GLN A 15 -19.39 46.77 -10.56
C GLN A 15 -20.74 46.13 -10.17
N ALA A 16 -21.24 45.18 -10.97
CA ALA A 16 -22.45 44.43 -10.65
C ALA A 16 -22.34 43.63 -9.34
N MET A 17 -21.13 43.24 -8.94
CA MET A 17 -20.83 42.53 -7.69
C MET A 17 -20.35 43.47 -6.56
N ASP A 18 -20.70 44.76 -6.63
CA ASP A 18 -20.29 45.81 -5.69
C ASP A 18 -18.76 45.90 -5.49
N GLY A 19 -17.99 45.67 -6.55
CA GLY A 19 -16.52 45.71 -6.51
C GLY A 19 -15.89 46.36 -7.73
N LYS A 20 -14.58 46.16 -7.86
CA LYS A 20 -13.74 46.77 -8.92
C LYS A 20 -12.77 45.73 -9.48
N CYS A 21 -12.64 45.69 -10.80
CA CYS A 21 -11.56 44.97 -11.47
C CYS A 21 -10.34 45.89 -11.54
N LEU A 22 -9.21 45.43 -11.00
CA LEU A 22 -7.93 46.15 -10.97
C LEU A 22 -7.00 45.76 -12.12
N SER A 23 -7.30 44.66 -12.82
CA SER A 23 -6.52 44.24 -13.99
C SER A 23 -6.69 45.21 -15.17
N LYS A 24 -5.59 45.40 -15.92
CA LYS A 24 -5.55 46.27 -17.10
C LYS A 24 -5.88 45.54 -18.40
N GLU A 25 -5.66 44.23 -18.44
CA GLU A 25 -5.81 43.39 -19.63
C GLU A 25 -6.58 42.10 -19.29
N TYR A 26 -7.29 41.58 -20.29
CA TYR A 26 -8.01 40.31 -20.24
C TYR A 26 -7.54 39.44 -21.40
N ILE A 27 -6.97 38.27 -21.09
CA ILE A 27 -6.39 37.36 -22.09
C ILE A 27 -7.42 36.29 -22.45
N ASP A 28 -7.86 35.52 -21.45
CA ASP A 28 -8.87 34.47 -21.62
C ASP A 28 -9.63 34.22 -20.31
N LYS A 29 -10.65 33.35 -20.36
CA LYS A 29 -11.52 33.04 -19.23
C LYS A 29 -10.84 32.32 -18.06
N TYR A 30 -9.67 31.73 -18.27
CA TYR A 30 -8.87 31.01 -17.28
C TYR A 30 -7.71 31.87 -16.72
N SER A 31 -7.34 32.93 -17.43
CA SER A 31 -6.36 33.90 -16.97
C SER A 31 -6.85 34.61 -15.72
N THR A 32 -5.95 34.74 -14.74
CA THR A 32 -6.27 35.33 -13.44
C THR A 32 -6.38 36.84 -13.54
N LEU A 33 -7.48 37.39 -13.04
CA LEU A 33 -7.69 38.83 -12.91
C LEU A 33 -7.63 39.23 -11.43
N THR A 34 -7.22 40.47 -11.17
CA THR A 34 -7.20 41.04 -9.82
C THR A 34 -8.48 41.83 -9.59
N TRP A 35 -9.17 41.52 -8.51
CA TRP A 35 -10.46 42.09 -8.13
C TRP A 35 -10.37 42.71 -6.74
N LYS A 36 -11.25 43.68 -6.46
CA LYS A 36 -11.43 44.31 -5.16
C LYS A 36 -12.92 44.32 -4.81
N CYS A 37 -13.32 43.73 -3.69
CA CYS A 37 -14.74 43.75 -3.27
C CYS A 37 -15.11 45.05 -2.54
N LYS A 38 -16.41 45.21 -2.24
CA LYS A 38 -16.98 46.29 -1.42
C LYS A 38 -16.30 46.50 -0.07
N ARG A 39 -15.99 45.41 0.64
CA ARG A 39 -15.29 45.42 1.93
C ARG A 39 -13.78 45.75 1.80
N GLY A 40 -13.29 45.96 0.58
CA GLY A 40 -11.91 46.39 0.32
C GLY A 40 -10.90 45.26 0.12
N HIS A 41 -11.30 43.99 0.27
CA HIS A 41 -10.42 42.84 0.05
C HIS A 41 -9.98 42.75 -1.41
N VAL A 42 -8.67 42.64 -1.62
CA VAL A 42 -8.06 42.41 -2.94
C VAL A 42 -7.77 40.92 -3.09
N PHE A 43 -8.26 40.32 -4.18
CA PHE A 43 -8.10 38.90 -4.44
C PHE A 43 -7.92 38.63 -5.94
N VAL A 44 -7.34 37.48 -6.25
CA VAL A 44 -7.03 37.07 -7.62
C VAL A 44 -7.90 35.88 -7.99
N LEU A 45 -8.69 36.01 -9.04
CA LEU A 45 -9.56 34.94 -9.55
C LEU A 45 -9.69 35.03 -11.07
N PRO A 46 -9.80 33.88 -11.77
CA PRO A 46 -10.14 33.88 -13.18
C PRO A 46 -11.62 34.23 -13.39
N PHE A 47 -11.93 34.81 -14.55
CA PHE A 47 -13.31 35.22 -14.87
C PHE A 47 -14.29 34.05 -14.86
N ALA A 48 -13.88 32.84 -15.26
CA ALA A 48 -14.73 31.65 -15.22
C ALA A 48 -15.33 31.39 -13.82
N ASN A 49 -14.56 31.63 -12.75
CA ASN A 49 -15.02 31.42 -11.38
C ASN A 49 -16.00 32.51 -10.94
N VAL A 50 -15.74 33.76 -11.34
CA VAL A 50 -16.65 34.89 -11.10
C VAL A 50 -17.98 34.67 -11.81
N TYR A 51 -17.94 34.21 -13.05
CA TYR A 51 -19.13 33.90 -13.85
C TYR A 51 -19.98 32.77 -13.24
N GLN A 52 -19.35 31.80 -12.55
CA GLN A 52 -20.03 30.73 -11.82
C GLN A 52 -20.56 31.16 -10.43
N GLY A 53 -20.43 32.44 -10.05
CA GLY A 53 -20.90 32.97 -8.78
C GLY A 53 -19.86 33.03 -7.66
N GLY A 54 -18.60 32.67 -7.92
CA GLY A 54 -17.50 32.77 -6.96
C GLY A 54 -16.92 34.19 -6.89
N TRP A 55 -17.07 34.88 -5.76
CA TRP A 55 -16.59 36.25 -5.59
C TRP A 55 -15.46 36.39 -4.55
N CYS A 56 -15.75 36.91 -3.35
CA CYS A 56 -14.73 37.14 -2.32
C CYS A 56 -14.86 36.13 -1.18
N ASN A 57 -13.94 35.16 -1.13
CA ASN A 57 -13.87 34.16 -0.07
C ASN A 57 -13.62 34.76 1.33
N GLN A 58 -13.00 35.94 1.40
CA GLN A 58 -12.79 36.63 2.68
C GLN A 58 -14.11 37.23 3.20
N CYS A 59 -14.91 37.87 2.33
CA CYS A 59 -16.25 38.34 2.72
C CYS A 59 -17.14 37.21 3.21
N ALA A 60 -17.18 36.08 2.49
CA ALA A 60 -17.98 34.92 2.90
C ALA A 60 -17.53 34.36 4.28
N LYS A 61 -16.23 34.40 4.58
CA LYS A 61 -15.71 34.01 5.90
C LYS A 61 -16.07 35.01 7.00
N ASP A 62 -16.06 36.30 6.70
CA ASP A 62 -16.40 37.34 7.67
C ASP A 62 -17.90 37.34 7.99
N GLU A 63 -18.76 37.18 6.99
CA GLU A 63 -20.20 36.99 7.16
C GLU A 63 -20.50 35.76 8.02
N TRP A 64 -19.85 34.63 7.75
CA TRP A 64 -19.96 33.43 8.58
C TRP A 64 -19.52 33.67 10.04
N ARG A 65 -18.45 34.45 10.26
CA ARG A 65 -18.00 34.79 11.62
C ARG A 65 -18.99 35.69 12.34
N GLU A 66 -19.58 36.66 11.64
CA GLU A 66 -20.62 37.55 12.16
C GLU A 66 -21.87 36.74 12.57
N GLU A 67 -22.35 35.83 11.71
CA GLU A 67 -23.46 34.92 12.00
C GLU A 67 -23.19 34.04 13.23
N LYS A 68 -21.98 33.47 13.32
CA LYS A 68 -21.60 32.65 14.47
C LYS A 68 -21.53 33.46 15.76
N LEU A 69 -21.05 34.70 15.70
CA LEU A 69 -21.04 35.57 16.87
C LEU A 69 -22.48 35.88 17.33
N ALA A 70 -23.37 36.20 16.39
CA ALA A 70 -24.79 36.45 16.67
C ALA A 70 -25.46 35.24 17.34
N LEU A 71 -25.13 34.01 16.89
CA LEU A 71 -25.59 32.78 17.55
C LEU A 71 -25.13 32.70 19.02
N PHE A 72 -23.85 32.99 19.31
CA PHE A 72 -23.36 32.95 20.70
C PHE A 72 -23.90 34.11 21.56
N GLN A 73 -24.23 35.25 20.96
CA GLN A 73 -24.95 36.33 21.62
C GLN A 73 -26.38 35.90 21.99
N SER A 74 -27.09 35.21 21.09
CA SER A 74 -28.42 34.66 21.35
C SER A 74 -28.39 33.57 22.44
N ILE A 75 -27.43 32.64 22.39
CA ILE A 75 -27.24 31.62 23.44
C ILE A 75 -26.99 32.28 24.80
N ALA A 76 -26.21 33.37 24.82
CA ALA A 76 -25.97 34.12 26.04
C ALA A 76 -27.27 34.74 26.59
N GLY A 77 -28.07 35.36 25.73
CA GLY A 77 -29.38 35.91 26.10
C GLY A 77 -30.32 34.84 26.68
N ASN A 78 -30.44 33.69 26.02
CA ASN A 78 -31.27 32.57 26.48
C ASN A 78 -30.82 31.98 27.83
N LYS A 79 -29.55 32.16 28.20
CA LYS A 79 -28.98 31.72 29.49
C LYS A 79 -28.94 32.83 30.54
N GLY A 80 -29.67 33.93 30.32
CA GLY A 80 -29.72 35.07 31.23
C GLY A 80 -28.39 35.81 31.32
N GLY A 81 -27.68 35.99 30.21
CA GLY A 81 -26.40 36.70 30.21
C GLY A 81 -26.08 37.38 28.88
N LYS A 82 -24.84 37.85 28.75
CA LYS A 82 -24.36 38.62 27.60
C LYS A 82 -23.02 38.09 27.12
N CYS A 83 -22.84 37.99 25.81
CA CYS A 83 -21.53 37.80 25.19
C CYS A 83 -20.88 39.17 24.99
N LEU A 84 -19.71 39.39 25.59
CA LEU A 84 -18.95 40.64 25.53
C LEU A 84 -17.93 40.66 24.38
N SER A 85 -17.71 39.52 23.72
CA SER A 85 -16.82 39.44 22.58
C SER A 85 -17.45 40.08 21.34
N THR A 86 -16.64 40.82 20.59
CA THR A 86 -17.04 41.54 19.38
C THR A 86 -16.74 40.79 18.08
N HIS A 87 -15.92 39.73 18.14
CA HIS A 87 -15.52 38.96 16.95
C HIS A 87 -15.45 37.46 17.28
N TYR A 88 -15.84 36.62 16.33
CA TYR A 88 -15.69 35.18 16.37
C TYR A 88 -14.56 34.74 15.43
N ILE A 89 -13.64 33.90 15.91
CA ILE A 89 -12.52 33.41 15.10
C ILE A 89 -12.71 31.93 14.74
N ASN A 90 -12.88 31.07 15.75
CA ASN A 90 -13.10 29.63 15.58
C ASN A 90 -13.71 29.03 16.87
N SER A 91 -13.95 27.72 16.88
CA SER A 91 -14.60 27.00 17.99
C SER A 91 -13.75 26.84 19.26
N VAL A 92 -12.45 27.15 19.17
CA VAL A 92 -11.45 26.97 20.24
C VAL A 92 -11.12 28.30 20.91
N THR A 93 -11.03 29.38 20.12
CA THR A 93 -10.72 30.72 20.62
C THR A 93 -11.80 31.16 21.59
N LYS A 94 -11.38 31.52 22.81
CA LYS A 94 -12.29 31.81 23.91
C LYS A 94 -13.03 33.13 23.66
N LEU A 95 -14.34 33.10 23.85
CA LEU A 95 -15.19 34.28 23.92
C LEU A 95 -15.39 34.70 25.37
N ARG A 96 -15.65 35.99 25.58
CA ARG A 96 -15.91 36.58 26.89
C ARG A 96 -17.41 36.65 27.13
N PHE A 97 -17.85 36.11 28.26
CA PHE A 97 -19.26 36.09 28.66
C PHE A 97 -19.48 36.74 30.02
N GLN A 98 -20.69 37.21 30.26
CA GLN A 98 -21.19 37.72 31.53
C GLN A 98 -22.54 37.08 31.85
N CYS A 99 -22.75 36.58 33.07
CA CYS A 99 -24.06 36.06 33.50
C CYS A 99 -24.91 37.15 34.17
N GLU A 100 -26.17 36.84 34.47
CA GLU A 100 -27.12 37.67 35.21
C GLU A 100 -26.54 38.20 36.53
N ASN A 101 -25.90 37.32 37.29
CA ASN A 101 -25.24 37.65 38.56
C ASN A 101 -23.92 38.46 38.39
N GLY A 102 -23.66 39.02 37.22
CA GLY A 102 -22.52 39.89 36.94
C GLY A 102 -21.16 39.20 36.74
N HIS A 103 -21.03 37.89 36.97
CA HIS A 103 -19.76 37.18 36.79
C HIS A 103 -19.29 37.21 35.34
N ARG A 104 -18.02 37.56 35.12
CA ARG A 104 -17.38 37.60 33.80
C ARG A 104 -16.37 36.47 33.67
N TRP A 105 -16.39 35.73 32.56
CA TRP A 105 -15.42 34.65 32.31
C TRP A 105 -15.10 34.47 30.82
N LEU A 106 -14.02 33.75 30.55
CA LEU A 106 -13.62 33.32 29.22
C LEU A 106 -14.02 31.86 29.01
N ALA A 107 -14.76 31.57 27.94
CA ALA A 107 -15.15 30.21 27.59
C ALA A 107 -15.00 29.96 26.09
N SER A 108 -14.56 28.76 25.73
CA SER A 108 -14.55 28.32 24.33
C SER A 108 -15.99 28.13 23.83
N PRO A 109 -16.31 28.59 22.61
CA PRO A 109 -17.61 28.42 21.97
C PRO A 109 -18.17 26.99 22.03
N TYR A 110 -17.31 25.98 21.84
CA TYR A 110 -17.69 24.57 21.94
C TYR A 110 -18.28 24.17 23.30
N ASN A 111 -17.67 24.63 24.40
CA ASN A 111 -18.12 24.30 25.75
C ASN A 111 -19.43 25.01 26.12
N VAL A 112 -19.61 26.24 25.64
CA VAL A 112 -20.86 26.98 25.79
C VAL A 112 -21.99 26.30 25.02
N TYR A 113 -21.71 25.87 23.79
CA TYR A 113 -22.65 25.09 22.99
C TYR A 113 -23.04 23.77 23.66
N LYS A 114 -22.10 23.08 24.32
CA LYS A 114 -22.36 21.86 25.12
C LYS A 114 -23.14 22.10 26.43
N GLY A 115 -23.46 23.34 26.79
CA GLY A 115 -24.27 23.68 27.96
C GLY A 115 -23.49 24.16 29.18
N SER A 116 -22.17 24.30 29.12
CA SER A 116 -21.39 24.92 30.20
C SER A 116 -21.60 26.44 30.21
N TRP A 117 -22.12 26.99 31.32
CA TRP A 117 -22.38 28.42 31.46
C TRP A 117 -21.49 29.08 32.52
N CYS A 118 -22.05 29.53 33.65
CA CYS A 118 -21.31 30.19 34.72
C CYS A 118 -20.95 29.22 35.85
N ARG A 119 -19.64 28.98 36.04
CA ARG A 119 -19.11 28.09 37.08
C ARG A 119 -19.38 28.58 38.50
N THR A 120 -19.36 29.89 38.72
CA THR A 120 -19.61 30.47 40.04
C THR A 120 -21.06 30.30 40.46
N CYS A 121 -22.00 30.52 39.52
CA CYS A 121 -23.42 30.25 39.75
C CYS A 121 -23.69 28.75 39.95
N SER A 122 -23.10 27.89 39.11
CA SER A 122 -23.27 26.43 39.29
C SER A 122 -22.71 25.95 40.62
N TYR A 123 -21.57 26.50 41.06
CA TYR A 123 -20.97 26.15 42.35
C TYR A 123 -21.82 26.62 43.53
N ARG A 124 -22.44 27.82 43.47
CA ARG A 124 -23.38 28.27 44.51
C ARG A 124 -24.59 27.34 44.65
N ILE A 125 -25.15 26.87 43.54
CA ILE A 125 -26.28 25.91 43.53
C ILE A 125 -25.86 24.54 44.10
N ILE A 126 -24.63 24.10 43.80
CA ILE A 126 -24.08 22.85 44.34
C ILE A 126 -23.78 23.00 45.85
N ALA A 127 -23.21 24.13 46.26
CA ALA A 127 -22.88 24.42 47.65
C ALA A 127 -24.13 24.57 48.54
N SER A 128 -25.22 25.16 48.02
CA SER A 128 -26.48 25.26 48.77
C SER A 128 -27.16 23.89 48.97
N LYS A 129 -26.98 22.94 48.04
CA LYS A 129 -27.44 21.54 48.19
C LYS A 129 -26.57 20.70 49.15
N LEU A 130 -25.39 21.17 49.54
CA LEU A 130 -24.38 20.40 50.29
C LEU A 130 -24.21 20.83 51.77
N LYS A 131 -25.09 21.65 52.32
CA LYS A 131 -25.21 21.80 53.80
C LYS A 131 -25.80 20.52 54.40
N HIS A 132 -25.03 19.45 54.40
CA HIS A 132 -25.32 18.24 55.17
C HIS A 132 -24.76 18.42 56.58
N ASP A 133 -25.62 18.23 57.58
CA ASP A 133 -25.18 18.04 58.95
C ASP A 133 -24.22 16.81 59.03
N GLY A 134 -23.35 16.77 60.03
CA GLY A 134 -22.41 15.67 60.22
C GLY A 134 -23.05 14.34 60.64
N SER A 135 -24.39 14.19 60.62
CA SER A 135 -25.09 13.02 61.17
C SER A 135 -24.80 11.74 60.40
N GLU A 136 -24.61 11.83 59.08
CA GLU A 136 -24.31 10.69 58.21
C GLU A 136 -22.94 10.07 58.55
N LEU A 137 -21.98 10.90 58.95
CA LEU A 137 -20.63 10.44 59.30
C LEU A 137 -20.59 9.66 60.62
N LYS A 138 -21.44 10.04 61.58
CA LYS A 138 -21.60 9.30 62.84
C LYS A 138 -22.15 7.88 62.57
N LYS A 139 -23.19 7.76 61.73
CA LYS A 139 -23.75 6.46 61.32
C LYS A 139 -22.74 5.56 60.59
N ILE A 140 -21.89 6.15 59.75
CA ILE A 140 -20.81 5.40 59.06
C ILE A 140 -19.77 4.90 60.06
N ALA A 141 -19.42 5.69 61.08
CA ALA A 141 -18.49 5.27 62.10
C ALA A 141 -19.02 4.09 62.91
N GLU A 142 -20.29 4.16 63.33
CA GLU A 142 -20.98 3.08 64.05
C GLU A 142 -21.03 1.78 63.24
N ARG A 143 -21.40 1.86 61.95
CA ARG A 143 -21.42 0.69 61.05
C ARG A 143 -20.06 0.00 60.92
N LEU A 144 -18.97 0.78 60.93
CA LEU A 144 -17.61 0.26 60.82
C LEU A 144 -17.00 -0.10 62.19
N GLY A 145 -17.82 -0.15 63.23
CA GLY A 145 -17.44 -0.56 64.58
C GLY A 145 -16.53 0.45 65.26
N GLY A 146 -16.70 1.75 65.01
CA GLY A 146 -15.90 2.79 65.64
C GLY A 146 -16.68 4.07 65.93
N LYS A 147 -15.95 5.15 66.25
CA LYS A 147 -16.52 6.43 66.69
C LYS A 147 -15.88 7.60 65.96
N LEU A 148 -16.67 8.62 65.68
CA LEU A 148 -16.20 9.92 65.19
C LEU A 148 -15.94 10.82 66.41
N LEU A 149 -14.73 11.34 66.55
CA LEU A 149 -14.32 12.18 67.69
C LEU A 149 -14.44 13.68 67.39
N SER A 150 -14.52 14.07 66.11
CA SER A 150 -14.67 15.48 65.73
C SER A 150 -16.14 15.90 65.70
N GLU A 151 -16.48 16.99 66.40
CA GLU A 151 -17.86 17.47 66.56
C GLU A 151 -18.35 18.30 65.37
N ASN A 152 -17.48 19.10 64.74
CA ASN A 152 -17.84 20.04 63.68
C ASN A 152 -17.49 19.50 62.29
N TYR A 153 -18.51 19.26 61.44
CA TYR A 153 -18.33 18.91 60.03
C TYR A 153 -18.33 20.16 59.16
N VAL A 154 -17.21 20.42 58.46
CA VAL A 154 -17.06 21.57 57.56
C VAL A 154 -17.35 21.17 56.11
N ASN A 155 -16.67 20.13 55.62
CA ASN A 155 -16.85 19.59 54.27
C ASN A 155 -16.20 18.19 54.16
N SER A 156 -16.37 17.52 53.02
CA SER A 156 -15.86 16.15 52.82
C SER A 156 -14.34 16.04 52.66
N ASN A 157 -13.63 17.16 52.51
CA ASN A 157 -12.18 17.25 52.30
C ASN A 157 -11.40 17.71 53.55
N THR A 158 -12.09 18.19 54.59
CA THR A 158 -11.46 18.54 55.86
C THR A 158 -11.19 17.27 56.67
N LYS A 159 -9.98 17.11 57.20
CA LYS A 159 -9.63 15.94 58.02
C LYS A 159 -10.45 15.95 59.33
N MET A 160 -10.96 14.79 59.71
CA MET A 160 -11.64 14.56 60.98
C MET A 160 -10.94 13.44 61.75
N ARG A 161 -11.09 13.41 63.07
CA ARG A 161 -10.51 12.40 63.95
C ARG A 161 -11.50 11.24 64.14
N TRP A 162 -11.02 10.02 63.92
CA TRP A 162 -11.80 8.78 63.99
C TRP A 162 -11.15 7.79 64.93
N GLN A 163 -11.96 6.91 65.52
CA GLN A 163 -11.52 5.81 66.38
C GLN A 163 -12.13 4.49 65.89
N CYS A 164 -11.36 3.41 65.81
CA CYS A 164 -11.87 2.07 65.44
C CYS A 164 -12.20 1.22 66.67
N SER A 165 -12.81 0.05 66.45
CA SER A 165 -13.11 -0.96 67.48
C SER A 165 -11.89 -1.39 68.30
N LEU A 166 -10.72 -1.48 67.67
CA LEU A 166 -9.45 -1.80 68.35
C LEU A 166 -8.82 -0.61 69.08
N GLY A 167 -9.55 0.50 69.24
CA GLY A 167 -9.10 1.69 69.97
C GLY A 167 -8.12 2.62 69.23
N HIS A 168 -7.69 2.29 68.01
CA HIS A 168 -6.79 3.17 67.25
C HIS A 168 -7.46 4.48 66.87
N ILE A 169 -6.78 5.60 67.14
CA ILE A 169 -7.21 6.95 66.73
C ILE A 169 -6.38 7.41 65.53
N TRP A 170 -7.03 7.97 64.50
CA TRP A 170 -6.35 8.54 63.33
C TRP A 170 -7.15 9.70 62.71
N GLU A 171 -6.47 10.47 61.86
CA GLU A 171 -7.07 11.61 61.16
C GLU A 171 -7.20 11.30 59.67
N THR A 172 -8.40 11.45 59.12
CA THR A 172 -8.65 11.26 57.68
C THR A 172 -9.84 12.06 57.21
N MET A 173 -9.93 12.27 55.91
CA MET A 173 -11.02 13.01 55.28
C MET A 173 -12.28 12.14 55.19
N PRO A 174 -13.49 12.68 55.46
CA PRO A 174 -14.74 11.95 55.33
C PRO A 174 -14.96 11.31 53.96
N ILE A 175 -14.49 11.93 52.87
CA ILE A 175 -14.58 11.34 51.52
C ILE A 175 -13.80 10.02 51.40
N VAL A 176 -12.69 9.87 52.12
CA VAL A 176 -11.86 8.65 52.11
C VAL A 176 -12.55 7.52 52.85
N VAL A 177 -13.24 7.86 53.96
CA VAL A 177 -14.07 6.92 54.73
C VAL A 177 -15.31 6.50 53.93
N LYS A 178 -16.02 7.45 53.29
CA LYS A 178 -17.16 7.15 52.40
C LYS A 178 -16.76 6.24 51.23
N LYS A 179 -15.51 6.34 50.74
CA LYS A 179 -14.94 5.46 49.70
C LYS A 179 -14.48 4.08 50.23
N GLY A 180 -14.64 3.80 51.52
CA GLY A 180 -14.38 2.47 52.12
C GLY A 180 -13.02 2.30 52.80
N SER A 181 -12.22 3.36 52.95
CA SER A 181 -10.95 3.28 53.70
C SER A 181 -11.14 3.67 55.16
N TRP A 182 -10.90 2.71 56.07
CA TRP A 182 -11.13 2.86 57.51
C TRP A 182 -9.85 3.11 58.32
N CYS A 183 -9.41 2.13 59.12
CA CYS A 183 -8.25 2.29 60.01
C CYS A 183 -6.93 1.85 59.34
N PRO A 184 -5.91 2.73 59.22
CA PRO A 184 -4.62 2.39 58.63
C PRO A 184 -3.80 1.43 59.50
N LYS A 185 -3.95 1.47 60.83
CA LYS A 185 -3.26 0.54 61.74
C LYS A 185 -3.85 -0.87 61.65
N CYS A 186 -5.18 -1.01 61.71
CA CYS A 186 -5.85 -2.31 61.50
C CYS A 186 -5.56 -2.90 60.11
N ARG A 187 -5.43 -2.04 59.08
CA ARG A 187 -5.04 -2.47 57.73
C ARG A 187 -3.62 -3.04 57.67
N LYS A 188 -2.69 -2.53 58.49
CA LYS A 188 -1.30 -3.03 58.57
C LYS A 188 -1.20 -4.31 59.43
N THR A 189 -1.91 -4.40 60.55
CA THR A 189 -1.86 -5.57 61.45
C THR A 189 -2.70 -6.75 60.95
N GLY A 190 -3.83 -6.51 60.27
CA GLY A 190 -4.65 -7.56 59.64
C GLY A 190 -3.98 -8.31 58.48
N GLY A 191 -2.78 -7.88 58.04
CA GLY A 191 -1.97 -8.57 57.06
C GLY A 191 -1.13 -9.71 57.61
N ALA A 192 -0.75 -9.70 58.90
CA ALA A 192 0.14 -10.72 59.46
C ALA A 192 -0.59 -12.06 59.71
N ALA A 193 -1.83 -12.03 60.21
CA ALA A 193 -2.66 -13.22 60.41
C ALA A 193 -3.12 -13.89 59.08
N LYS A 194 -3.18 -13.13 57.97
CA LYS A 194 -3.49 -13.65 56.63
C LYS A 194 -2.29 -14.24 55.87
N ARG A 195 -1.04 -14.05 56.35
CA ARG A 195 0.18 -14.48 55.63
C ARG A 195 0.49 -15.97 55.79
N LYS A 196 0.20 -16.59 56.94
CA LYS A 196 0.41 -18.04 57.14
C LYS A 196 -0.64 -18.91 56.40
N THR A 197 -1.86 -18.41 56.22
CA THR A 197 -2.90 -19.06 55.40
C THR A 197 -2.76 -18.79 53.89
N GLY A 198 -2.03 -17.74 53.49
CA GLY A 198 -1.90 -17.33 52.10
C GLY A 198 -1.13 -18.30 51.19
N ILE A 199 -0.05 -18.91 51.67
CA ILE A 199 0.75 -19.83 50.84
C ILE A 199 0.10 -21.21 50.69
N ALA A 200 -0.64 -21.67 51.71
CA ALA A 200 -1.37 -22.94 51.69
C ALA A 200 -2.41 -22.98 50.56
N ILE A 201 -3.12 -21.87 50.33
CA ILE A 201 -4.09 -21.72 49.22
C ILE A 201 -3.39 -21.90 47.87
N TYR A 202 -2.15 -21.42 47.72
CA TYR A 202 -1.40 -21.55 46.47
C TYR A 202 -0.82 -22.94 46.26
N ARG A 203 -0.50 -23.68 47.35
CA ARG A 203 -0.13 -25.09 47.27
C ARG A 203 -1.30 -25.94 46.79
N GLN A 204 -2.48 -25.78 47.42
CA GLN A 204 -3.70 -26.46 47.00
C GLN A 204 -4.08 -26.12 45.55
N MET A 205 -3.96 -24.85 45.15
CA MET A 205 -4.22 -24.43 43.77
C MET A 205 -3.22 -25.02 42.76
N ALA A 206 -1.99 -25.29 43.19
CA ALA A 206 -1.02 -25.97 42.33
C ALA A 206 -1.41 -27.43 42.12
N GLU A 207 -1.83 -28.12 43.18
CA GLU A 207 -2.30 -29.51 43.13
C GLU A 207 -3.55 -29.66 42.26
N GLU A 208 -4.56 -28.80 42.42
CA GLU A 208 -5.78 -28.78 41.60
C GLU A 208 -5.50 -28.57 40.09
N LYS A 209 -4.40 -27.90 39.76
CA LYS A 209 -3.99 -27.61 38.37
C LYS A 209 -3.00 -28.64 37.80
N GLY A 210 -2.75 -29.73 38.53
CA GLY A 210 -1.77 -30.73 38.12
C GLY A 210 -0.36 -30.18 38.17
N GLY A 211 0.10 -29.82 39.36
CA GLY A 211 1.47 -29.39 39.60
C GLY A 211 1.77 -29.09 41.07
N LYS A 212 2.92 -28.46 41.33
CA LYS A 212 3.45 -28.19 42.66
C LYS A 212 3.99 -26.77 42.76
N LEU A 213 3.90 -26.19 43.97
CA LEU A 213 4.50 -24.90 44.29
C LEU A 213 5.86 -25.14 44.97
N LEU A 214 6.94 -24.61 44.41
CA LEU A 214 8.30 -24.76 44.94
C LEU A 214 8.71 -23.64 45.90
N SER A 215 8.06 -22.47 45.84
CA SER A 215 8.35 -21.38 46.77
C SER A 215 7.87 -21.68 48.19
N GLU A 216 8.74 -21.47 49.17
CA GLU A 216 8.47 -21.72 50.59
C GLU A 216 7.81 -20.53 51.31
N THR A 217 8.01 -19.30 50.81
CA THR A 217 7.50 -18.08 51.43
C THR A 217 6.64 -17.27 50.46
N TYR A 218 5.59 -16.64 50.99
CA TYR A 218 4.72 -15.72 50.26
C TYR A 218 4.76 -14.35 50.93
N ILE A 219 5.32 -13.36 50.22
CA ILE A 219 5.47 -11.99 50.71
C ILE A 219 4.25 -11.16 50.31
N ASP A 220 3.99 -11.06 49.00
CA ASP A 220 2.86 -10.32 48.44
C ASP A 220 2.40 -10.88 47.08
N ASN A 221 1.35 -10.26 46.52
CA ASN A 221 0.74 -10.63 45.25
C ASN A 221 1.50 -10.13 44.00
N ARG A 222 2.61 -9.40 44.18
CA ARG A 222 3.48 -8.88 43.12
C ARG A 222 4.77 -9.70 43.00
N THR A 223 5.14 -10.41 44.05
CA THR A 223 6.28 -11.31 44.09
C THR A 223 5.95 -12.57 43.31
N SER A 224 6.83 -12.93 42.39
CA SER A 224 6.73 -14.17 41.63
C SER A 224 7.00 -15.36 42.55
N LEU A 225 6.12 -16.36 42.47
CA LEU A 225 6.37 -17.67 43.06
C LEU A 225 6.84 -18.61 41.96
N THR A 226 7.59 -19.63 42.35
CA THR A 226 8.11 -20.69 41.49
C THR A 226 7.15 -21.87 41.51
N TRP A 227 6.67 -22.24 40.33
CA TRP A 227 5.68 -23.29 40.10
C TRP A 227 6.28 -24.39 39.23
N GLN A 228 5.78 -25.60 39.39
CA GLN A 228 6.11 -26.76 38.57
C GLN A 228 4.81 -27.43 38.11
N CYS A 229 4.70 -27.85 36.85
CA CYS A 229 3.54 -28.63 36.38
C CYS A 229 3.83 -30.14 36.42
N ASP A 230 2.81 -30.97 36.20
CA ASP A 230 2.94 -32.43 36.13
C ASP A 230 3.89 -32.93 35.06
N GLN A 231 4.14 -32.14 34.01
CA GLN A 231 5.13 -32.46 32.97
C GLN A 231 6.56 -32.06 33.37
N GLY A 232 6.77 -31.62 34.61
CA GLY A 232 8.08 -31.26 35.16
C GLY A 232 8.56 -29.84 34.85
N HIS A 233 7.86 -29.09 34.00
CA HIS A 233 8.27 -27.72 33.64
C HIS A 233 8.18 -26.77 34.85
N THR A 234 9.27 -26.06 35.13
CA THR A 234 9.34 -25.05 36.19
C THR A 234 9.28 -23.63 35.63
N TRP A 235 8.50 -22.75 36.24
CA TRP A 235 8.44 -21.33 35.84
C TRP A 235 8.11 -20.41 37.01
N ASN A 236 8.49 -19.13 36.86
CA ASN A 236 8.16 -18.09 37.82
C ASN A 236 6.93 -17.31 37.37
N ASN A 237 5.94 -17.17 38.23
CA ASN A 237 4.76 -16.35 37.96
C ASN A 237 4.14 -15.78 39.24
N THR A 238 3.49 -14.63 39.13
CA THR A 238 2.80 -14.04 40.28
C THR A 238 1.46 -14.75 40.50
N PRO A 239 1.01 -14.89 41.76
CA PRO A 239 -0.26 -15.55 42.07
C PRO A 239 -1.49 -14.86 41.43
N THR A 240 -1.41 -13.58 41.08
CA THR A 240 -2.45 -12.88 40.31
C THR A 240 -2.61 -13.40 38.89
N HIS A 241 -1.51 -13.76 38.22
CA HIS A 241 -1.55 -14.31 36.86
C HIS A 241 -2.02 -15.76 36.84
N ILE A 242 -1.61 -16.56 37.84
CA ILE A 242 -2.10 -17.93 38.02
C ILE A 242 -3.63 -17.94 38.21
N LYS A 243 -4.17 -17.07 39.06
CA LYS A 243 -5.62 -16.92 39.28
C LYS A 243 -6.40 -16.51 38.02
N ARG A 244 -5.77 -15.76 37.11
CA ARG A 244 -6.35 -15.37 35.81
C ARG A 244 -6.29 -16.49 34.77
N GLY A 245 -5.83 -17.69 35.14
CA GLY A 245 -5.82 -18.87 34.27
C GLY A 245 -4.51 -19.10 33.52
N GLN A 246 -3.44 -18.33 33.80
CA GLN A 246 -2.13 -18.55 33.17
C GLN A 246 -1.32 -19.59 33.96
N TRP A 247 -1.49 -20.87 33.62
CA TRP A 247 -0.76 -21.99 34.25
C TRP A 247 0.62 -22.22 33.58
N CYS A 248 0.83 -23.36 32.92
CA CYS A 248 2.07 -23.70 32.24
C CYS A 248 2.03 -23.30 30.76
N ARG A 249 2.85 -22.31 30.37
CA ARG A 249 2.98 -21.89 28.96
C ARG A 249 3.54 -22.98 28.06
N GLN A 250 4.45 -23.81 28.57
CA GLN A 250 5.07 -24.88 27.79
C GLN A 250 4.06 -26.00 27.48
N CYS A 251 3.25 -26.40 28.46
CA CYS A 251 2.15 -27.34 28.23
C CYS A 251 1.08 -26.74 27.29
N MET A 252 0.71 -25.47 27.50
CA MET A 252 -0.26 -24.79 26.64
C MET A 252 0.23 -24.72 25.19
N ASN A 253 1.50 -24.38 24.96
CA ASN A 253 2.09 -24.35 23.63
C ASN A 253 2.21 -25.75 23.00
N SER A 254 2.50 -26.78 23.80
CA SER A 254 2.58 -28.17 23.33
C SER A 254 1.21 -28.70 22.89
N GLN A 255 0.16 -28.45 23.67
CA GLN A 255 -1.23 -28.79 23.33
C GLN A 255 -1.75 -27.99 22.12
N SER A 256 -1.39 -26.70 22.03
CA SER A 256 -1.72 -25.84 20.88
C SER A 256 -0.97 -26.26 19.61
N GLY A 257 0.28 -26.69 19.76
CA GLY A 257 1.15 -27.18 18.68
C GLY A 257 0.63 -28.47 18.07
N GLN A 258 0.21 -29.44 18.90
CA GLN A 258 -0.40 -30.69 18.44
C GLN A 258 -1.72 -30.46 17.67
N LYS A 259 -2.63 -29.60 18.16
CA LYS A 259 -3.89 -29.27 17.46
C LYS A 259 -3.70 -28.56 16.12
N ARG A 260 -2.55 -27.90 15.90
CA ARG A 260 -2.21 -27.19 14.65
C ARG A 260 -1.38 -28.03 13.66
N ARG A 261 -0.96 -29.26 14.02
CA ARG A 261 -0.24 -30.14 13.09
C ARG A 261 -1.20 -30.58 12.00
N THR A 262 -0.95 -30.13 10.77
CA THR A 262 -1.71 -30.62 9.63
C THR A 262 -1.38 -32.09 9.37
N PRO A 263 -2.40 -32.96 9.24
CA PRO A 263 -2.20 -34.35 8.86
C PRO A 263 -1.51 -34.47 7.50
N ILE A 264 -0.67 -35.51 7.34
CA ILE A 264 0.01 -35.81 6.07
C ILE A 264 -0.97 -36.01 4.91
N ALA A 265 -2.16 -36.54 5.20
CA ALA A 265 -3.26 -36.73 4.25
C ALA A 265 -3.67 -35.45 3.50
N VAL A 266 -3.49 -34.27 4.10
CA VAL A 266 -3.76 -32.99 3.43
C VAL A 266 -2.77 -32.78 2.28
N PHE A 267 -1.50 -33.16 2.44
CA PHE A 267 -0.49 -33.02 1.40
C PHE A 267 -0.66 -34.06 0.29
N VAL A 268 -1.14 -35.26 0.61
CA VAL A 268 -1.54 -36.28 -0.38
C VAL A 268 -2.61 -35.71 -1.32
N LYS A 269 -3.70 -35.16 -0.76
CA LYS A 269 -4.78 -34.55 -1.55
C LYS A 269 -4.30 -33.38 -2.42
N ILE A 270 -3.39 -32.55 -1.91
CA ILE A 270 -2.81 -31.43 -2.70
C ILE A 270 -1.97 -31.97 -3.86
N ALA A 271 -1.24 -33.08 -3.66
CA ALA A 271 -0.46 -33.72 -4.71
C ALA A 271 -1.33 -34.28 -5.82
N GLU A 272 -2.37 -35.02 -5.47
CA GLU A 272 -3.33 -35.57 -6.43
C GLU A 272 -4.01 -34.46 -7.23
N LYS A 273 -4.50 -33.40 -6.57
CA LYS A 273 -5.14 -32.25 -7.24
C LYS A 273 -4.23 -31.57 -8.26
N ARG A 274 -2.91 -31.59 -8.03
CA ARG A 274 -1.90 -30.98 -8.92
C ARG A 274 -1.27 -31.99 -9.88
N GLY A 275 -1.83 -33.19 -9.98
CA GLY A 275 -1.37 -34.26 -10.87
C GLY A 275 -0.01 -34.83 -10.51
N GLY A 276 0.38 -34.76 -9.24
CA GLY A 276 1.62 -35.33 -8.70
C GLY A 276 1.37 -36.38 -7.62
N LYS A 277 2.43 -36.95 -7.07
CA LYS A 277 2.42 -37.94 -5.99
C LYS A 277 3.30 -37.47 -4.83
N LEU A 278 2.88 -37.77 -3.60
CA LEU A 278 3.71 -37.60 -2.40
C LEU A 278 4.51 -38.89 -2.19
N LEU A 279 5.83 -38.79 -2.02
CA LEU A 279 6.73 -39.93 -1.78
C LEU A 279 7.13 -40.06 -0.32
N SER A 280 6.98 -39.00 0.50
CA SER A 280 7.24 -39.08 1.93
C SER A 280 6.12 -39.80 2.68
N GLU A 281 6.50 -40.78 3.51
CA GLU A 281 5.58 -41.59 4.32
C GLU A 281 5.19 -40.89 5.64
N THR A 282 6.05 -40.02 6.19
CA THR A 282 5.82 -39.32 7.47
C THR A 282 5.94 -37.79 7.33
N TYR A 283 5.29 -37.06 8.25
CA TYR A 283 5.33 -35.60 8.32
C TYR A 283 5.46 -35.12 9.77
N ASP A 284 6.69 -34.82 10.18
CA ASP A 284 7.01 -34.42 11.56
C ASP A 284 6.92 -32.90 11.80
N GLY A 285 6.01 -32.21 11.10
CA GLY A 285 5.67 -30.80 11.35
C GLY A 285 6.23 -29.80 10.33
N SER A 286 6.14 -28.51 10.67
CA SER A 286 6.34 -27.40 9.71
C SER A 286 7.73 -27.30 9.09
N HIS A 287 8.75 -27.81 9.78
CA HIS A 287 10.14 -27.82 9.30
C HIS A 287 10.52 -29.14 8.60
N ALA A 288 9.69 -30.18 8.71
CA ALA A 288 9.92 -31.43 8.02
C ALA A 288 9.80 -31.24 6.51
N ARG A 289 10.73 -31.83 5.76
CA ARG A 289 10.74 -31.77 4.30
C ARG A 289 9.98 -32.98 3.75
N LEU A 290 9.03 -32.70 2.88
CA LEU A 290 8.27 -33.66 2.11
C LEU A 290 8.86 -33.78 0.72
N THR A 291 9.03 -35.02 0.25
CA THR A 291 9.47 -35.35 -1.10
C THR A 291 8.25 -35.61 -1.98
N LEU A 292 8.12 -34.88 -3.08
CA LEU A 292 7.01 -34.98 -4.02
C LEU A 292 7.51 -35.23 -5.44
N GLN A 293 6.66 -35.84 -6.26
CA GLN A 293 6.84 -36.05 -7.68
C GLN A 293 5.72 -35.36 -8.47
N CYS A 294 6.02 -34.63 -9.55
CA CYS A 294 5.00 -33.98 -10.39
C CYS A 294 4.55 -34.88 -11.54
N LYS A 295 3.52 -34.43 -12.29
CA LYS A 295 3.02 -35.10 -13.51
C LYS A 295 4.11 -35.44 -14.53
N TYR A 296 5.15 -34.61 -14.62
CA TYR A 296 6.27 -34.77 -15.56
C TYR A 296 7.42 -35.60 -15.00
N GLY A 297 7.25 -36.21 -13.82
CA GLY A 297 8.24 -37.09 -13.20
C GLY A 297 9.30 -36.39 -12.35
N HIS A 298 9.33 -35.06 -12.27
CA HIS A 298 10.31 -34.35 -11.44
C HIS A 298 10.08 -34.60 -9.96
N THR A 299 11.13 -35.01 -9.26
CA THR A 299 11.13 -35.21 -7.80
C THR A 299 11.83 -34.05 -7.10
N TRP A 300 11.22 -33.51 -6.03
CA TRP A 300 11.85 -32.47 -5.22
C TRP A 300 11.44 -32.58 -3.76
N SER A 301 12.28 -32.02 -2.88
CA SER A 301 12.04 -31.96 -1.44
C SER A 301 11.72 -30.53 -1.01
N THR A 302 10.60 -30.32 -0.31
CA THR A 302 10.14 -28.99 0.14
C THR A 302 9.41 -29.06 1.48
N THR A 303 9.22 -27.95 2.17
CA THR A 303 8.48 -27.94 3.44
C THR A 303 6.96 -27.89 3.20
N GLY A 304 6.18 -28.44 4.14
CA GLY A 304 4.72 -28.39 4.06
C GLY A 304 4.13 -26.98 4.00
N ALA A 305 4.82 -25.99 4.59
CA ALA A 305 4.43 -24.58 4.50
C ALA A 305 4.46 -24.05 3.05
N CYS A 306 5.51 -24.38 2.29
CA CYS A 306 5.65 -23.95 0.89
C CYS A 306 4.55 -24.54 0.00
N ILE A 307 4.17 -25.79 0.25
CA ILE A 307 3.10 -26.47 -0.49
C ILE A 307 1.74 -25.79 -0.25
N LYS A 308 1.44 -25.46 1.02
CA LYS A 308 0.21 -24.74 1.39
C LYS A 308 0.15 -23.32 0.84
N ALA A 309 1.29 -22.63 0.82
CA ALA A 309 1.42 -21.31 0.19
C ALA A 309 1.27 -21.35 -1.33
N GLY A 310 1.13 -22.54 -1.93
CA GLY A 310 0.83 -22.71 -3.33
C GLY A 310 2.06 -23.00 -4.21
N HIS A 311 3.27 -23.02 -3.65
CA HIS A 311 4.46 -23.43 -4.39
C HIS A 311 4.43 -24.94 -4.67
N TRP A 312 4.82 -25.35 -5.87
CA TRP A 312 4.75 -26.73 -6.31
C TRP A 312 6.11 -27.26 -6.73
N CYS A 313 6.24 -27.71 -7.98
CA CYS A 313 7.50 -28.19 -8.54
C CYS A 313 8.38 -26.99 -8.94
N PRO A 314 9.61 -26.87 -8.41
CA PRO A 314 10.52 -25.77 -8.74
C PRO A 314 10.95 -25.80 -10.21
N GLU A 315 11.12 -26.98 -10.80
CA GLU A 315 11.40 -27.11 -12.23
C GLU A 315 10.19 -26.67 -13.06
N CYS A 316 8.97 -27.05 -12.69
CA CYS A 316 7.75 -26.51 -13.33
C CYS A 316 7.49 -25.03 -13.02
N GLY A 317 7.97 -24.49 -11.89
CA GLY A 317 7.78 -23.10 -11.49
C GLY A 317 8.78 -22.14 -12.14
N LYS A 318 10.02 -22.58 -12.38
CA LYS A 318 10.97 -21.91 -13.28
C LYS A 318 10.39 -21.79 -14.68
N LEU A 319 9.67 -22.83 -15.10
CA LEU A 319 8.92 -22.87 -16.34
C LEU A 319 7.77 -21.82 -16.37
N THR A 320 7.09 -21.54 -15.24
CA THR A 320 5.97 -20.58 -15.19
C THR A 320 6.31 -19.10 -14.97
N ARG A 321 7.50 -18.77 -14.43
CA ARG A 321 7.95 -17.35 -14.39
C ARG A 321 8.25 -16.78 -15.79
N GLY A 322 8.28 -17.62 -16.83
CA GLY A 322 8.29 -17.24 -18.24
C GLY A 322 6.97 -17.50 -18.98
N ASP A 323 5.84 -17.69 -18.29
CA ASP A 323 4.58 -18.21 -18.88
C ASP A 323 3.68 -17.22 -19.62
N ASN A 324 4.05 -15.95 -19.80
CA ASN A 324 3.25 -15.08 -20.69
C ASN A 324 3.45 -15.39 -22.19
N GLN A 325 4.20 -16.43 -22.59
CA GLN A 325 4.50 -16.71 -24.02
C GLN A 325 4.51 -18.19 -24.46
N ARG A 326 3.86 -19.13 -23.77
CA ARG A 326 3.78 -20.52 -24.27
C ARG A 326 2.68 -20.68 -25.32
N HIS A 327 3.12 -20.93 -26.54
CA HIS A 327 2.27 -21.40 -27.64
C HIS A 327 2.20 -22.92 -27.57
N ASP A 328 0.98 -23.46 -27.61
CA ASP A 328 0.74 -24.90 -27.74
C ASP A 328 1.45 -25.47 -28.99
N ILE A 329 1.94 -26.71 -28.93
CA ILE A 329 2.69 -27.35 -30.03
C ILE A 329 1.84 -27.41 -31.32
N SER A 330 0.52 -27.45 -31.17
CA SER A 330 -0.46 -27.40 -32.26
C SER A 330 -0.28 -26.16 -33.16
N ILE A 331 0.21 -25.04 -32.62
CA ILE A 331 0.46 -23.81 -33.38
C ILE A 331 1.63 -24.02 -34.34
N TYR A 332 2.68 -24.71 -33.90
CA TYR A 332 3.84 -25.02 -34.74
C TYR A 332 3.51 -26.08 -35.79
N GLN A 333 2.62 -27.02 -35.48
CA GLN A 333 2.09 -27.97 -36.47
C GLN A 333 1.30 -27.24 -37.58
N LYS A 334 0.46 -26.25 -37.22
CA LYS A 334 -0.26 -25.41 -38.20
C LYS A 334 0.70 -24.58 -39.07
N ILE A 335 1.74 -23.99 -38.47
CA ILE A 335 2.76 -23.24 -39.20
C ILE A 335 3.55 -24.15 -40.16
N ALA A 336 3.88 -25.37 -39.73
CA ALA A 336 4.54 -26.32 -40.61
C ALA A 336 3.68 -26.65 -41.84
N LYS A 337 2.38 -26.87 -41.61
CA LYS A 337 1.42 -27.17 -42.68
C LYS A 337 1.23 -26.00 -43.64
N SER A 338 1.15 -24.76 -43.14
CA SER A 338 1.01 -23.57 -44.00
C SER A 338 2.24 -23.30 -44.86
N LEU A 339 3.43 -23.67 -44.38
CA LEU A 339 4.69 -23.59 -45.14
C LEU A 339 4.95 -24.84 -46.02
N GLY A 340 3.95 -25.71 -46.16
CA GLY A 340 3.99 -26.88 -47.04
C GLY A 340 4.88 -28.02 -46.52
N GLY A 341 5.12 -28.10 -45.22
CA GLY A 341 5.89 -29.17 -44.60
C GLY A 341 5.23 -29.77 -43.36
N LYS A 342 6.00 -30.50 -42.57
CA LYS A 342 5.54 -31.23 -41.38
C LYS A 342 6.48 -30.97 -40.20
N LEU A 343 5.90 -30.96 -39.00
CA LEU A 343 6.65 -30.96 -37.74
C LEU A 343 6.79 -32.43 -37.29
N LEU A 344 8.02 -32.88 -37.03
CA LEU A 344 8.30 -34.25 -36.58
C LEU A 344 8.48 -34.36 -35.06
N SER A 345 8.70 -33.24 -34.36
CA SER A 345 8.78 -33.24 -32.90
C SER A 345 7.39 -33.32 -32.26
N GLU A 346 7.22 -34.28 -31.36
CA GLU A 346 5.95 -34.53 -30.64
C GLU A 346 5.83 -33.71 -29.35
N VAL A 347 6.95 -33.27 -28.78
CA VAL A 347 6.99 -32.52 -27.52
C VAL A 347 7.68 -31.18 -27.72
N TYR A 348 7.01 -30.11 -27.30
CA TYR A 348 7.58 -28.76 -27.22
C TYR A 348 7.75 -28.38 -25.75
N VAL A 349 8.99 -28.22 -25.32
CA VAL A 349 9.32 -27.94 -23.91
C VAL A 349 9.49 -26.45 -23.66
N ASN A 350 10.21 -25.73 -24.54
CA ASN A 350 10.42 -24.28 -24.41
C ASN A 350 10.92 -23.61 -25.72
N ALA A 351 11.00 -22.27 -25.75
CA ALA A 351 11.42 -21.51 -26.93
C ALA A 351 12.89 -21.72 -27.36
N LEU A 352 13.71 -22.29 -26.47
CA LEU A 352 15.10 -22.64 -26.75
C LEU A 352 15.24 -24.07 -27.28
N THR A 353 14.26 -24.95 -27.03
CA THR A 353 14.24 -26.29 -27.59
C THR A 353 14.10 -26.21 -29.10
N LYS A 354 15.03 -26.84 -29.77
CA LYS A 354 15.01 -26.93 -31.22
C LYS A 354 14.02 -28.03 -31.61
N LEU A 355 13.12 -27.72 -32.53
CA LEU A 355 12.18 -28.68 -33.08
C LEU A 355 12.68 -29.19 -34.42
N THR A 356 12.32 -30.42 -34.73
CA THR A 356 12.63 -31.09 -35.99
C THR A 356 11.52 -30.87 -37.00
N TRP A 357 11.86 -30.31 -38.15
CA TRP A 357 10.94 -29.93 -39.22
C TRP A 357 11.30 -30.65 -40.51
N GLN A 358 10.30 -30.87 -41.36
CA GLN A 358 10.45 -31.41 -42.71
C GLN A 358 9.75 -30.49 -43.72
N CYS A 359 10.41 -30.12 -44.83
CA CYS A 359 9.79 -29.27 -45.86
C CYS A 359 9.15 -30.10 -46.97
N LYS A 360 8.44 -29.43 -47.90
CA LYS A 360 7.85 -30.04 -49.10
C LYS A 360 8.83 -30.87 -49.93
N ASN A 361 10.10 -30.43 -50.00
CA ASN A 361 11.15 -31.11 -50.76
C ASN A 361 11.81 -32.25 -49.98
N GLY A 362 11.25 -32.66 -48.83
CA GLY A 362 11.73 -33.78 -48.02
C GLY A 362 12.92 -33.48 -47.11
N HIS A 363 13.49 -32.27 -47.14
CA HIS A 363 14.62 -31.92 -46.27
C HIS A 363 14.19 -31.89 -44.80
N ILE A 364 14.98 -32.52 -43.94
CA ILE A 364 14.78 -32.53 -42.49
C ILE A 364 15.84 -31.63 -41.84
N TRP A 365 15.44 -30.77 -40.91
CA TRP A 365 16.38 -29.96 -40.14
C TRP A 365 15.86 -29.65 -38.73
N ASN A 366 16.79 -29.33 -37.83
CA ASN A 366 16.50 -29.02 -36.46
C ASN A 366 16.77 -27.53 -36.17
N THR A 367 15.74 -26.79 -35.76
CA THR A 367 15.87 -25.34 -35.49
C THR A 367 14.89 -24.84 -34.44
N LYS A 368 15.20 -23.67 -33.88
CA LYS A 368 14.33 -22.99 -32.92
C LYS A 368 13.04 -22.50 -33.61
N PRO A 369 11.85 -22.68 -33.01
CA PRO A 369 10.57 -22.27 -33.62
C PRO A 369 10.45 -20.76 -33.87
N SER A 370 11.15 -19.95 -33.09
CA SER A 370 11.22 -18.49 -33.29
C SER A 370 11.81 -18.11 -34.65
N LEU A 371 12.79 -18.86 -35.15
CA LEU A 371 13.41 -18.60 -36.46
C LEU A 371 12.47 -18.94 -37.62
N VAL A 372 11.66 -19.99 -37.45
CA VAL A 372 10.61 -20.37 -38.41
C VAL A 372 9.52 -19.30 -38.47
N LYS A 373 9.05 -18.80 -37.32
CA LYS A 373 8.10 -17.67 -37.25
C LYS A 373 8.64 -16.40 -37.91
N MET A 374 9.94 -16.15 -37.83
CA MET A 374 10.62 -15.01 -38.46
C MET A 374 10.88 -15.20 -39.96
N GLY A 375 10.29 -16.24 -40.59
CA GLY A 375 10.35 -16.50 -42.03
C GLY A 375 11.54 -17.33 -42.50
N ARG A 376 12.40 -17.82 -41.60
CA ARG A 376 13.51 -18.71 -41.95
C ARG A 376 13.05 -20.17 -41.90
N TRP A 377 12.50 -20.64 -43.01
CA TRP A 377 11.95 -21.99 -43.15
C TRP A 377 13.03 -23.06 -43.35
N CYS A 378 13.30 -23.47 -44.60
CA CYS A 378 14.25 -24.55 -44.90
C CYS A 378 15.59 -23.98 -45.41
N PRO A 379 16.72 -24.23 -44.72
CA PRO A 379 18.02 -23.69 -45.11
C PRO A 379 18.50 -24.23 -46.48
N ARG A 380 18.25 -25.51 -46.77
CA ARG A 380 18.62 -26.12 -48.06
C ARG A 380 17.81 -25.55 -49.22
N CYS A 381 16.51 -25.35 -49.04
CA CYS A 381 15.69 -24.67 -50.05
C CYS A 381 16.09 -23.19 -50.21
N ALA A 382 16.45 -22.50 -49.12
CA ALA A 382 16.89 -21.11 -49.18
C ALA A 382 18.20 -20.94 -49.98
N ILE A 383 19.13 -21.89 -49.86
CA ILE A 383 20.37 -21.91 -50.67
C ILE A 383 20.02 -22.04 -52.16
N ASN A 384 19.18 -23.01 -52.54
CA ASN A 384 18.80 -23.22 -53.93
C ASN A 384 18.07 -22.01 -54.55
N ILE A 385 17.22 -21.33 -53.77
CA ILE A 385 16.54 -20.11 -54.20
C ILE A 385 17.55 -18.95 -54.40
N ASN A 386 18.55 -18.84 -53.53
CA ASN A 386 19.56 -17.79 -53.64
C ASN A 386 20.50 -18.02 -54.84
N THR A 387 20.89 -19.27 -55.12
CA THR A 387 21.68 -19.60 -56.32
C THR A 387 20.91 -19.30 -57.60
N ASP A 388 19.60 -19.57 -57.63
CA ASP A 388 18.74 -19.30 -58.79
C ASP A 388 18.50 -17.79 -58.99
N LYS A 389 18.38 -17.02 -57.90
CA LYS A 389 18.35 -15.55 -57.91
C LYS A 389 19.66 -14.93 -58.41
N GLN A 390 20.80 -15.54 -58.15
CA GLN A 390 22.08 -15.07 -58.70
C GLN A 390 22.19 -15.38 -60.20
N ARG A 391 21.75 -16.56 -60.65
CA ARG A 391 21.68 -16.93 -62.07
C ARG A 391 20.76 -16.01 -62.89
N THR A 392 19.60 -15.64 -62.35
CA THR A 392 18.68 -14.71 -63.02
C THR A 392 19.24 -13.28 -63.09
N LYS A 393 19.93 -12.81 -62.05
CA LYS A 393 20.59 -11.48 -62.05
C LYS A 393 21.76 -11.41 -63.04
N ILE A 394 22.60 -12.43 -63.14
CA ILE A 394 23.69 -12.43 -64.13
C ILE A 394 23.17 -12.49 -65.57
N ASN A 395 22.08 -13.22 -65.81
CA ASN A 395 21.41 -13.21 -67.11
C ASN A 395 20.82 -11.84 -67.46
N MET A 396 20.29 -11.11 -66.49
CA MET A 396 19.84 -9.73 -66.67
C MET A 396 20.99 -8.79 -67.05
N LEU A 397 22.16 -8.91 -66.40
CA LEU A 397 23.36 -8.14 -66.73
C LEU A 397 23.85 -8.41 -68.16
N ARG A 398 23.86 -9.68 -68.58
CA ARG A 398 24.22 -10.08 -69.95
C ARG A 398 23.27 -9.46 -70.99
N LYS A 399 21.96 -9.42 -70.73
CA LYS A 399 20.99 -8.74 -71.59
C LYS A 399 21.23 -7.23 -71.67
N LEU A 400 21.53 -6.59 -70.54
CA LEU A 400 21.83 -5.16 -70.48
C LEU A 400 23.10 -4.79 -71.25
N ALA A 401 24.12 -5.66 -71.22
CA ALA A 401 25.33 -5.44 -72.00
C ALA A 401 25.05 -5.47 -73.51
N LYS A 402 24.28 -6.48 -73.95
CA LYS A 402 23.87 -6.62 -75.35
C LYS A 402 23.06 -5.43 -75.85
N SER A 403 22.12 -4.91 -75.06
CA SER A 403 21.28 -3.77 -75.50
C SER A 403 22.07 -2.46 -75.66
N ARG A 404 23.25 -2.34 -75.05
CA ARG A 404 24.18 -1.21 -75.23
C ARG A 404 25.33 -1.50 -76.20
N GLY A 405 25.16 -2.55 -77.02
CA GLY A 405 26.10 -2.94 -78.05
C GLY A 405 27.44 -3.46 -77.49
N GLY A 406 27.44 -4.08 -76.32
CA GLY A 406 28.64 -4.63 -75.69
C GLY A 406 28.41 -6.00 -75.05
N LYS A 407 29.39 -6.49 -74.31
CA LYS A 407 29.39 -7.80 -73.65
C LYS A 407 29.79 -7.68 -72.17
N LEU A 408 29.30 -8.61 -71.36
CA LEU A 408 29.72 -8.77 -69.97
C LEU A 408 30.78 -9.88 -69.92
N LEU A 409 31.94 -9.59 -69.35
CA LEU A 409 33.07 -10.53 -69.27
C LEU A 409 33.11 -11.31 -67.95
N SER A 410 32.46 -10.81 -66.89
CA SER A 410 32.42 -11.49 -65.61
C SER A 410 31.41 -12.64 -65.59
N ASP A 411 31.87 -13.83 -65.16
CA ASP A 411 31.05 -15.05 -65.05
C ASP A 411 30.30 -15.18 -63.72
N SER A 412 30.53 -14.28 -62.77
CA SER A 412 29.85 -14.28 -61.48
C SER A 412 29.42 -12.87 -61.08
N TYR A 413 28.33 -12.80 -60.31
CA TYR A 413 27.79 -11.56 -59.73
C TYR A 413 27.62 -11.74 -58.23
N LEU A 414 28.49 -11.08 -57.46
CA LEU A 414 28.50 -11.18 -55.99
C LEU A 414 27.43 -10.28 -55.36
N ASN A 415 27.47 -8.98 -55.64
CA ASN A 415 26.50 -8.00 -55.15
C ASN A 415 26.51 -6.71 -56.00
N ALA A 416 25.60 -5.77 -55.72
CA ALA A 416 25.40 -4.55 -56.54
C ALA A 416 26.57 -3.55 -56.49
N HIS A 417 27.42 -3.65 -55.48
CA HIS A 417 28.55 -2.76 -55.26
C HIS A 417 29.88 -3.36 -55.71
N ALA A 418 29.91 -4.66 -56.00
CA ALA A 418 31.06 -5.34 -56.57
C ALA A 418 31.27 -4.87 -58.02
N PRO A 419 32.50 -4.51 -58.39
CA PRO A 419 32.83 -4.19 -59.78
C PRO A 419 32.70 -5.45 -60.65
N VAL A 420 32.10 -5.29 -61.84
CA VAL A 420 32.06 -6.32 -62.89
C VAL A 420 32.68 -5.75 -64.16
N ASN A 421 33.27 -6.64 -64.97
CA ASN A 421 34.01 -6.26 -66.18
C ASN A 421 33.09 -6.26 -67.40
N TRP A 422 33.13 -5.16 -68.15
CA TRP A 422 32.31 -4.91 -69.34
C TRP A 422 33.20 -4.66 -70.56
N GLU A 423 32.68 -4.96 -71.73
CA GLU A 423 33.28 -4.68 -73.03
C GLU A 423 32.26 -3.93 -73.89
N CYS A 424 32.65 -2.85 -74.57
CA CYS A 424 31.76 -2.11 -75.47
C CYS A 424 31.94 -2.55 -76.91
N GLY A 425 31.03 -2.14 -77.81
CA GLY A 425 31.10 -2.51 -79.23
C GLY A 425 32.32 -1.99 -80.00
N LYS A 426 33.12 -1.10 -79.40
CA LYS A 426 34.44 -0.68 -79.93
C LYS A 426 35.61 -1.51 -79.37
N GLY A 427 35.35 -2.53 -78.56
CA GLY A 427 36.37 -3.40 -77.94
C GLY A 427 37.00 -2.87 -76.65
N HIS A 428 36.55 -1.73 -76.09
CA HIS A 428 37.12 -1.23 -74.83
C HIS A 428 36.60 -2.04 -73.65
N VAL A 429 37.54 -2.53 -72.82
CA VAL A 429 37.25 -3.24 -71.57
C VAL A 429 37.38 -2.30 -70.38
N TRP A 430 36.40 -2.31 -69.46
CA TRP A 430 36.49 -1.55 -68.21
C TRP A 430 35.76 -2.24 -67.06
N SER A 431 36.18 -1.90 -65.84
CA SER A 431 35.57 -2.37 -64.61
C SER A 431 34.62 -1.32 -64.06
N ALA A 432 33.35 -1.68 -63.83
CA ALA A 432 32.36 -0.76 -63.28
C ALA A 432 31.31 -1.49 -62.43
N LYS A 433 30.81 -0.79 -61.40
CA LYS A 433 29.71 -1.26 -60.56
C LYS A 433 28.41 -1.30 -61.37
N PHE A 434 27.60 -2.34 -61.16
CA PHE A 434 26.31 -2.51 -61.85
C PHE A 434 25.40 -1.28 -61.73
N VAL A 435 25.32 -0.68 -60.53
CA VAL A 435 24.47 0.48 -60.26
C VAL A 435 24.81 1.65 -61.20
N ASN A 436 26.10 1.92 -61.44
CA ASN A 436 26.53 3.02 -62.30
C ASN A 436 26.18 2.76 -63.78
N VAL A 437 26.28 1.50 -64.21
CA VAL A 437 25.90 1.07 -65.56
C VAL A 437 24.39 1.10 -65.78
N ARG A 438 23.61 0.81 -64.73
CA ARG A 438 22.15 0.95 -64.74
C ARG A 438 21.73 2.42 -64.83
N HIS A 439 22.38 3.31 -64.09
CA HIS A 439 22.09 4.75 -64.07
C HIS A 439 22.65 5.53 -65.29
N GLY A 440 23.18 4.84 -66.30
CA GLY A 440 23.46 5.42 -67.62
C GLY A 440 24.93 5.65 -67.94
N THR A 441 25.86 5.33 -67.04
CA THR A 441 27.30 5.41 -67.32
C THR A 441 27.76 4.14 -68.02
N TRP A 442 28.12 4.22 -69.31
CA TRP A 442 28.56 3.06 -70.08
C TRP A 442 30.09 2.98 -70.18
N CYS A 443 30.68 3.24 -71.36
CA CYS A 443 32.12 3.16 -71.57
C CYS A 443 32.79 4.52 -71.32
N PRO A 444 33.74 4.62 -70.36
CA PRO A 444 34.41 5.88 -70.04
C PRO A 444 35.34 6.36 -71.16
N VAL A 445 35.94 5.44 -71.93
CA VAL A 445 36.79 5.77 -73.08
C VAL A 445 35.94 6.38 -74.19
N CYS A 446 34.84 5.73 -74.59
CA CYS A 446 33.92 6.26 -75.59
C CYS A 446 33.28 7.60 -75.14
N SER A 447 33.02 7.77 -73.84
CA SER A 447 32.48 9.02 -73.29
C SER A 447 33.50 10.17 -73.37
N LYS A 448 34.77 9.91 -73.07
CA LYS A 448 35.86 10.90 -73.21
C LYS A 448 36.11 11.29 -74.67
N GLU A 449 36.07 10.33 -75.60
CA GLU A 449 36.17 10.61 -77.04
C GLU A 449 35.03 11.51 -77.54
N LYS A 450 33.79 11.29 -77.06
CA LYS A 450 32.66 12.18 -77.39
C LYS A 450 32.86 13.59 -76.84
N ARG A 451 33.39 13.74 -75.62
CA ARG A 451 33.66 15.06 -75.02
C ARG A 451 34.75 15.86 -75.75
N LYS A 452 35.78 15.20 -76.28
CA LYS A 452 36.83 15.87 -77.09
C LYS A 452 36.34 16.38 -78.44
N LYS A 453 35.20 15.86 -78.95
CA LYS A 453 34.59 16.29 -80.22
C LYS A 453 33.56 17.42 -80.08
N SER A 454 33.24 17.86 -78.85
CA SER A 454 32.41 19.04 -78.62
C SER A 454 33.31 20.28 -78.56
N PRO A 455 33.16 21.28 -79.44
CA PRO A 455 33.95 22.49 -79.37
C PRO A 455 33.61 23.23 -78.07
N VAL A 456 34.66 23.62 -77.34
CA VAL A 456 34.57 24.42 -76.12
C VAL A 456 34.12 25.83 -76.51
N GLY A 457 32.82 26.12 -76.37
CA GLY A 457 32.31 27.50 -76.38
C GLY A 457 32.79 28.22 -75.13
N LYS A 458 33.68 29.20 -75.31
CA LYS A 458 34.17 30.10 -74.26
C LYS A 458 33.14 31.21 -73.99
N ARG A 459 32.95 31.44 -72.68
CA ARG A 459 32.28 32.55 -71.97
C ARG A 459 30.77 32.66 -72.10
#